data_AF-A0A963RDH8-F1
#
_entry.id   AF-A0A963RDH8-F1
#
_cell.length_a   1.000
_cell.length_b   1.000
_cell.length_c   1.000
_cell.angle_alpha   90.00
_cell.angle_beta   90.00
_cell.angle_gamma   90.00
#
_symmetry.space_group_name_H-M   'P 1'
#
loop_
_entity.id
_entity.type
_entity.pdbx_description
1 polymer ?
#
loop_
_entity_poly.entity_id
_entity_poly.type
_entity_poly.pdbx_seq_one_letter_code
_entity_poly.pdbx_strand_id
1 'polypeptide(L)'
;MIRPIFIAAAALLASACSGDPTGDQSTAEAGETPIAAAPAPADCAKVTLDVPPERFTEGRENFAVGTTARTKLDANFTEALVQACAEGMLAKQPLVDPRSKEKNVLFIANAPDANVASIYFDEGATWFEGPFFADGQHVQVPGPAAIKEAIFCHAVGATPEEQTQTGRCLPD
;
A
#
# COMPACT_ATOMS: atom_id res chain seq x y z
N MET A 1 21.52 -27.68 37.45
CA MET A 1 22.54 -26.68 37.03
C MET A 1 21.79 -25.40 36.69
N ILE A 2 21.87 -24.41 37.57
CA ILE A 2 21.08 -23.16 37.54
C ILE A 2 21.97 -22.07 36.96
N ARG A 3 21.53 -21.37 35.91
CA ARG A 3 22.22 -20.19 35.35
C ARG A 3 21.46 -18.91 35.71
N PRO A 4 22.16 -17.81 36.02
CA PRO A 4 21.58 -16.64 36.65
C PRO A 4 20.97 -15.66 35.65
N ILE A 5 19.92 -14.98 36.13
CA ILE A 5 19.22 -13.86 35.52
C ILE A 5 20.06 -12.59 35.69
N PHE A 6 20.33 -11.87 34.60
CA PHE A 6 20.88 -10.50 34.65
C PHE A 6 19.73 -9.50 34.51
N ILE A 7 19.44 -8.79 35.60
CA ILE A 7 18.60 -7.60 35.64
C ILE A 7 19.51 -6.41 35.37
N ALA A 8 19.23 -5.65 34.31
CA ALA A 8 19.81 -4.32 34.09
C ALA A 8 18.72 -3.27 34.34
N ALA A 9 18.92 -2.48 35.40
CA ALA A 9 18.15 -1.31 35.74
C ALA A 9 18.99 -0.04 35.48
N ALA A 10 18.29 1.09 35.47
CA ALA A 10 18.77 2.48 35.50
C ALA A 10 19.06 3.11 34.11
N ALA A 11 18.74 4.38 33.83
CA ALA A 11 18.33 5.48 34.70
C ALA A 11 17.52 6.52 33.90
N LEU A 12 16.57 7.18 34.59
CA LEU A 12 16.05 8.48 34.20
C LEU A 12 17.14 9.55 34.40
N LEU A 13 17.28 10.46 33.44
CA LEU A 13 17.87 11.78 33.64
C LEU A 13 17.06 12.81 32.86
N ALA A 14 16.23 13.55 33.59
CA ALA A 14 15.69 14.83 33.16
C ALA A 14 16.77 15.89 33.36
N SER A 15 17.01 16.73 32.35
CA SER A 15 17.79 17.96 32.51
C SER A 15 17.05 19.09 31.84
N ALA A 16 16.53 19.99 32.67
CA ALA A 16 16.03 21.30 32.27
C ALA A 16 17.21 22.27 32.16
N CYS A 17 17.32 23.00 31.06
CA CYS A 17 18.15 24.19 30.96
C CYS A 17 17.30 25.33 30.37
N SER A 18 17.14 26.39 31.17
CA SER A 18 16.65 27.70 30.75
C SER A 18 17.86 28.64 30.65
N GLY A 19 17.94 29.46 29.60
CA GLY A 19 18.91 30.56 29.51
C GLY A 19 19.25 31.02 28.09
N ASP A 20 18.55 32.04 27.61
CA ASP A 20 18.90 33.01 26.54
C ASP A 20 20.00 34.00 27.02
N PRO A 21 20.58 34.94 26.21
CA PRO A 21 20.52 35.16 24.75
C PRO A 21 21.90 35.51 24.11
N THR A 22 21.87 35.79 22.80
CA THR A 22 22.83 36.62 22.04
C THR A 22 24.16 35.99 21.61
N GLY A 23 24.22 35.60 20.33
CA GLY A 23 25.47 35.23 19.65
C GLY A 23 25.26 34.88 18.19
N ASP A 24 25.26 35.92 17.35
CA ASP A 24 25.81 35.94 15.98
C ASP A 24 25.90 34.59 15.23
N GLN A 25 24.91 34.26 14.41
CA GLN A 25 25.06 33.26 13.34
C GLN A 25 24.42 33.78 12.06
N SER A 26 25.28 34.40 11.25
CA SER A 26 25.41 34.21 9.81
C SER A 26 24.24 33.45 9.16
N THR A 27 23.32 34.21 8.58
CA THR A 27 22.33 33.74 7.61
C THR A 27 23.05 33.29 6.34
N ALA A 28 23.47 32.02 6.31
CA ALA A 28 23.68 31.33 5.04
C ALA A 28 22.29 30.92 4.54
N GLU A 29 21.70 31.76 3.69
CA GLU A 29 20.60 31.39 2.81
C GLU A 29 21.07 30.22 1.93
N ALA A 30 20.87 29.00 2.40
CA ALA A 30 20.75 27.86 1.52
C ALA A 30 19.46 28.09 0.73
N GLY A 31 19.60 28.72 -0.43
CA GLY A 31 18.55 28.80 -1.41
C GLY A 31 18.08 27.39 -1.72
N GLU A 32 16.97 26.99 -1.10
CA GLU A 32 16.14 25.89 -1.59
C GLU A 32 15.73 26.30 -2.99
N THR A 33 16.48 25.81 -3.98
CA THR A 33 16.02 25.79 -5.36
C THR A 33 14.65 25.12 -5.30
N PRO A 34 13.54 25.80 -5.65
CA PRO A 34 12.25 25.15 -5.69
C PRO A 34 12.39 24.01 -6.70
N ILE A 35 12.37 22.78 -6.20
CA ILE A 35 12.30 21.60 -7.05
C ILE A 35 10.97 21.77 -7.77
N ALA A 36 11.03 22.15 -9.04
CA ALA A 36 9.88 22.24 -9.89
C ALA A 36 9.17 20.90 -9.79
N ALA A 37 7.96 20.92 -9.20
CA ALA A 37 7.12 19.74 -9.11
C ALA A 37 7.04 19.16 -10.51
N ALA A 38 7.53 17.93 -10.67
CA ALA A 38 7.41 17.21 -11.93
C ALA A 38 5.93 17.27 -12.33
N PRO A 39 5.61 17.62 -13.60
CA PRO A 39 4.23 17.68 -14.03
C PRO A 39 3.57 16.35 -13.69
N ALA A 40 2.46 16.40 -12.94
CA ALA A 40 1.72 15.21 -12.58
C ALA A 40 1.45 14.42 -13.87
N PRO A 41 1.82 13.13 -13.92
CA PRO A 41 1.66 12.34 -15.14
C PRO A 41 0.19 12.38 -15.58
N ALA A 42 0.03 12.47 -16.90
CA ALA A 42 -1.26 12.55 -17.57
C ALA A 42 -2.18 11.40 -17.14
N ASP A 43 -3.39 11.76 -16.71
CA ASP A 43 -4.56 10.89 -16.49
C ASP A 43 -4.23 9.47 -16.01
N CYS A 44 -3.97 9.32 -14.70
CA CYS A 44 -4.22 8.02 -14.10
C CYS A 44 -5.69 7.69 -14.29
N ALA A 45 -5.94 6.73 -15.18
CA ALA A 45 -7.28 6.29 -15.50
C ALA A 45 -8.05 6.02 -14.20
N LYS A 46 -9.29 6.51 -14.13
CA LYS A 46 -10.15 6.27 -12.99
C LYS A 46 -10.47 4.77 -12.92
N VAL A 47 -9.74 4.04 -12.09
CA VAL A 47 -9.98 2.62 -11.84
C VAL A 47 -11.03 2.47 -10.75
N THR A 48 -12.00 1.58 -10.97
CA THR A 48 -13.00 1.21 -9.98
C THR A 48 -12.82 -0.23 -9.54
N LEU A 49 -13.14 -0.50 -8.29
CA LEU A 49 -13.19 -1.86 -7.78
C LEU A 49 -14.55 -2.49 -8.09
N ASP A 50 -14.58 -3.79 -8.37
CA ASP A 50 -15.82 -4.57 -8.42
C ASP A 50 -15.64 -5.92 -7.73
N VAL A 51 -16.72 -6.50 -7.21
CA VAL A 51 -16.67 -7.79 -6.49
C VAL A 51 -17.48 -8.82 -7.29
N PRO A 52 -16.82 -9.64 -8.12
CA PRO A 52 -17.53 -10.60 -8.92
C PRO A 52 -17.92 -11.83 -8.08
N PRO A 53 -19.08 -12.44 -8.34
CA PRO A 53 -19.60 -13.54 -7.53
C PRO A 53 -18.76 -14.83 -7.57
N GLU A 54 -17.94 -15.03 -8.61
CA GLU A 54 -17.22 -16.29 -8.87
C GLU A 54 -15.93 -16.50 -8.06
N ARG A 55 -15.21 -15.42 -7.70
CA ARG A 55 -13.91 -15.51 -6.97
C ARG A 55 -13.94 -14.86 -5.58
N PHE A 56 -15.12 -14.43 -5.15
CA PHE A 56 -15.35 -13.91 -3.81
C PHE A 56 -16.70 -14.43 -3.32
N THR A 57 -16.76 -15.69 -2.91
CA THR A 57 -18.01 -16.36 -2.52
C THR A 57 -18.32 -16.14 -1.04
N GLU A 58 -17.38 -16.46 -0.16
CA GLU A 58 -17.53 -16.31 1.29
C GLU A 58 -17.22 -14.88 1.73
N GLY A 59 -18.06 -14.31 2.60
CA GLY A 59 -17.88 -12.96 3.13
C GLY A 59 -18.14 -11.83 2.12
N ARG A 60 -18.57 -12.14 0.90
CA ARG A 60 -18.86 -11.18 -0.18
C ARG A 60 -19.82 -10.09 0.24
N GLU A 61 -20.83 -10.45 1.04
CA GLU A 61 -21.82 -9.53 1.58
C GLU A 61 -21.20 -8.41 2.43
N ASN A 62 -20.01 -8.64 3.00
CA ASN A 62 -19.25 -7.60 3.72
C ASN A 62 -18.61 -6.59 2.79
N PHE A 63 -18.45 -6.91 1.50
CA PHE A 63 -17.86 -6.06 0.47
C PHE A 63 -18.87 -5.60 -0.59
N ALA A 64 -20.15 -5.83 -0.36
CA ALA A 64 -21.22 -5.28 -1.18
C ALA A 64 -21.24 -3.74 -1.12
N VAL A 65 -21.75 -3.10 -2.17
CA VAL A 65 -21.87 -1.63 -2.23
C VAL A 65 -22.68 -1.11 -1.04
N GLY A 66 -22.17 -0.07 -0.37
CA GLY A 66 -22.80 0.57 0.79
C GLY A 66 -22.42 -0.02 2.15
N THR A 67 -21.63 -1.10 2.18
CA THR A 67 -21.09 -1.65 3.43
C THR A 67 -19.88 -0.86 3.93
N THR A 68 -19.62 -0.91 5.24
CA THR A 68 -18.47 -0.22 5.84
C THR A 68 -17.14 -0.70 5.28
N ALA A 69 -16.96 -2.02 5.11
CA ALA A 69 -15.71 -2.56 4.59
C ALA A 69 -15.51 -2.18 3.12
N ARG A 70 -16.56 -2.20 2.29
CA ARG A 70 -16.48 -1.71 0.91
C ARG A 70 -16.12 -0.23 0.83
N THR A 71 -16.79 0.63 1.60
CA THR A 71 -16.49 2.08 1.62
C THR A 71 -15.04 2.34 2.05
N LYS A 72 -14.55 1.63 3.06
CA LYS A 72 -13.17 1.77 3.52
C LYS A 72 -12.17 1.27 2.47
N LEU A 73 -12.47 0.17 1.80
CA LEU A 73 -11.65 -0.38 0.72
C LEU A 73 -11.54 0.60 -0.46
N ASP A 74 -12.68 1.14 -0.92
CA ASP A 74 -12.72 2.12 -2.01
C ASP A 74 -11.92 3.40 -1.65
N ALA A 75 -12.03 3.88 -0.41
CA ALA A 75 -11.28 5.03 0.08
C ALA A 75 -9.77 4.76 0.12
N ASN A 76 -9.36 3.64 0.73
CA ASN A 76 -7.95 3.26 0.81
C ASN A 76 -7.34 3.03 -0.59
N PHE A 77 -8.10 2.42 -1.50
CA PHE A 77 -7.68 2.20 -2.87
C PHE A 77 -7.52 3.52 -3.63
N THR A 78 -8.47 4.43 -3.49
CA THR A 78 -8.39 5.77 -4.12
C THR A 78 -7.14 6.50 -3.65
N GLU A 79 -6.87 6.50 -2.35
CA GLU A 79 -5.67 7.12 -1.79
C GLU A 79 -4.38 6.48 -2.35
N ALA A 80 -4.30 5.15 -2.35
CA ALA A 80 -3.16 4.41 -2.88
C ALA A 80 -2.92 4.69 -4.38
N LEU A 81 -4.00 4.72 -5.17
CA LEU A 81 -3.95 5.01 -6.60
C LEU A 81 -3.45 6.42 -6.88
N VAL A 82 -3.90 7.42 -6.12
CA VAL A 82 -3.41 8.80 -6.22
C VAL A 82 -1.92 8.89 -5.89
N GLN A 83 -1.47 8.21 -4.84
CA GLN A 83 -0.04 8.18 -4.47
C GLN A 83 0.81 7.49 -5.55
N ALA A 84 0.42 6.29 -5.99
CA ALA A 84 1.12 5.55 -7.04
C ALA A 84 1.18 6.33 -8.36
N CYS A 85 0.10 7.05 -8.68
CA CYS A 85 0.04 7.94 -9.82
C CYS A 85 1.06 9.09 -9.71
N ALA A 86 1.07 9.80 -8.58
CA ALA A 86 1.98 10.92 -8.34
C ALA A 86 3.46 10.49 -8.38
N GLU A 87 3.74 9.25 -7.97
CA GLU A 87 5.07 8.63 -8.02
C GLU A 87 5.44 8.06 -9.41
N GLY A 88 4.54 8.16 -10.40
CA GLY A 88 4.79 7.70 -11.76
C GLY A 88 4.85 6.17 -11.93
N MET A 89 4.38 5.40 -10.94
CA MET A 89 4.44 3.92 -10.97
C MET A 89 3.70 3.34 -12.17
N LEU A 90 2.61 3.99 -12.58
CA LEU A 90 1.73 3.53 -13.65
C LEU A 90 2.14 4.02 -15.05
N ALA A 91 3.31 4.67 -15.18
CA ALA A 91 3.76 5.24 -16.45
C ALA A 91 4.11 4.18 -17.50
N LYS A 92 4.60 3.02 -17.07
CA LYS A 92 5.02 1.93 -17.97
C LYS A 92 3.95 0.86 -18.13
N GLN A 93 3.21 0.59 -17.06
CA GLN A 93 2.19 -0.44 -17.01
C GLN A 93 0.94 0.15 -16.37
N PRO A 94 -0.19 0.22 -17.09
CA PRO A 94 -1.45 0.65 -16.50
C PRO A 94 -1.89 -0.37 -15.45
N LEU A 95 -2.61 0.10 -14.42
CA LEU A 95 -3.07 -0.76 -13.34
C LEU A 95 -4.04 -1.85 -13.80
N VAL A 96 -4.88 -1.56 -14.80
CA VAL A 96 -5.75 -2.54 -15.44
C VAL A 96 -5.10 -2.95 -16.75
N ASP A 97 -4.85 -4.24 -16.93
CA ASP A 97 -4.19 -4.78 -18.11
C ASP A 97 -4.98 -4.40 -19.37
N PRO A 98 -4.34 -3.90 -20.44
CA PRO A 98 -5.02 -3.51 -21.68
C PRO A 98 -5.83 -4.66 -22.32
N ARG A 99 -5.51 -5.92 -22.01
CA ARG A 99 -6.22 -7.13 -22.46
C ARG A 99 -7.46 -7.44 -21.64
N SER A 100 -7.69 -6.76 -20.51
CA SER A 100 -8.89 -6.91 -19.69
C SER A 100 -10.14 -6.63 -20.52
N LYS A 101 -11.17 -7.47 -20.36
CA LYS A 101 -12.48 -7.29 -21.02
C LYS A 101 -13.16 -6.02 -20.49
N GLU A 102 -13.15 -5.86 -19.16
CA GLU A 102 -13.63 -4.65 -18.51
C GLU A 102 -12.50 -3.62 -18.41
N LYS A 103 -12.71 -2.48 -19.07
CA LYS A 103 -11.75 -1.38 -19.04
C LYS A 103 -11.93 -0.61 -17.74
N ASN A 104 -10.81 -0.29 -17.08
CA ASN A 104 -10.78 0.46 -15.82
C ASN A 104 -11.46 -0.22 -14.63
N VAL A 105 -11.71 -1.52 -14.69
CA VAL A 105 -12.23 -2.30 -13.55
C VAL A 105 -11.15 -3.23 -13.03
N LEU A 106 -10.98 -3.22 -11.71
CA LEU A 106 -10.14 -4.14 -10.98
C LEU A 106 -11.05 -5.02 -10.11
N PHE A 107 -11.08 -6.32 -10.38
CA PHE A 107 -11.97 -7.25 -9.70
C PHE A 107 -11.36 -7.74 -8.40
N ILE A 108 -12.11 -7.69 -7.30
CA ILE A 108 -11.66 -8.12 -5.99
C ILE A 108 -11.85 -9.64 -5.86
N ALA A 109 -10.80 -10.36 -5.48
CA ALA A 109 -10.86 -11.78 -5.15
C ALA A 109 -10.42 -12.01 -3.70
N ASN A 110 -11.04 -12.97 -3.02
CA ASN A 110 -10.63 -13.34 -1.66
C ASN A 110 -9.63 -14.49 -1.69
N ALA A 111 -8.47 -14.29 -1.05
CA ALA A 111 -7.48 -15.33 -0.81
C ALA A 111 -7.16 -15.37 0.69
N PRO A 112 -7.90 -16.16 1.48
CA PRO A 112 -7.79 -16.16 2.94
C PRO A 112 -6.40 -16.60 3.44
N ASP A 113 -5.72 -17.45 2.66
CA ASP A 113 -4.38 -17.96 2.99
C ASP A 113 -3.26 -17.03 2.51
N ALA A 114 -3.58 -15.90 1.85
CA ALA A 114 -2.57 -14.95 1.38
C ALA A 114 -2.08 -14.04 2.51
N ASN A 115 -0.77 -13.87 2.62
CA ASN A 115 -0.18 -12.95 3.62
C ASN A 115 -0.23 -11.48 3.17
N VAL A 116 -0.28 -11.24 1.86
CA VAL A 116 -0.22 -9.90 1.25
C VAL A 116 -1.25 -9.77 0.14
N ALA A 117 -1.62 -8.53 -0.16
CA ALA A 117 -2.48 -8.26 -1.30
C ALA A 117 -1.66 -8.21 -2.61
N SER A 118 -2.22 -8.71 -3.71
CA SER A 118 -1.55 -8.80 -5.00
C SER A 118 -2.47 -8.35 -6.14
N ILE A 119 -1.87 -7.91 -7.25
CA ILE A 119 -2.60 -7.52 -8.46
C ILE A 119 -2.04 -8.26 -9.67
N TYR A 120 -2.89 -8.99 -10.38
CA TYR A 120 -2.48 -9.82 -11.51
C TYR A 120 -3.55 -9.87 -12.62
N PHE A 121 -3.14 -10.26 -13.82
CA PHE A 121 -4.05 -10.49 -14.94
C PHE A 121 -4.28 -11.98 -15.14
N ASP A 122 -5.54 -12.40 -15.11
CA ASP A 122 -5.94 -13.80 -15.31
C ASP A 122 -7.34 -13.88 -15.93
N GLU A 123 -7.55 -14.89 -16.79
CA GLU A 123 -8.84 -15.17 -17.45
C GLU A 123 -9.51 -13.98 -18.18
N GLY A 124 -8.72 -12.98 -18.60
CA GLY A 124 -9.23 -11.79 -19.29
C GLY A 124 -9.72 -10.69 -18.35
N ALA A 125 -9.36 -10.74 -17.07
CA ALA A 125 -9.65 -9.74 -16.06
C ALA A 125 -8.38 -9.38 -15.28
N THR A 126 -8.35 -8.17 -14.73
CA THR A 126 -7.31 -7.79 -13.76
C THR A 126 -7.90 -7.91 -12.36
N TRP A 127 -7.20 -8.64 -11.50
CA TRP A 127 -7.64 -9.03 -10.17
C TRP A 127 -6.85 -8.29 -9.10
N PHE A 128 -7.54 -7.88 -8.04
CA PHE A 128 -6.96 -7.46 -6.78
C PHE A 128 -7.31 -8.48 -5.71
N GLU A 129 -6.34 -9.31 -5.37
CA GLU A 129 -6.52 -10.44 -4.47
C GLU A 129 -5.87 -10.16 -3.12
N GLY A 130 -6.49 -10.64 -2.04
CA GLY A 130 -5.91 -10.53 -0.70
C GLY A 130 -6.77 -11.23 0.35
N PRO A 131 -6.30 -11.26 1.62
CA PRO A 131 -6.99 -11.92 2.73
C PRO A 131 -8.17 -11.10 3.25
N PHE A 132 -9.07 -10.66 2.37
CA PHE A 132 -10.18 -9.78 2.72
C PHE A 132 -11.17 -10.38 3.72
N PHE A 133 -11.29 -11.70 3.71
CA PHE A 133 -12.18 -12.44 4.59
C PHE A 133 -11.60 -13.80 4.97
N ALA A 134 -11.49 -14.08 6.27
CA ALA A 134 -11.01 -15.36 6.79
C ALA A 134 -11.91 -15.89 7.93
N ASP A 135 -12.01 -17.22 8.02
CA ASP A 135 -12.65 -17.98 9.09
C ASP A 135 -14.09 -17.54 9.44
N GLY A 136 -14.88 -17.13 8.44
CA GLY A 136 -16.29 -16.80 8.62
C GLY A 136 -16.58 -15.52 9.44
N GLN A 137 -15.57 -14.83 9.97
CA GLN A 137 -15.78 -13.70 10.89
C GLN A 137 -14.79 -12.55 10.74
N HIS A 138 -13.61 -12.77 10.15
CA HIS A 138 -12.59 -11.74 10.09
C HIS A 138 -12.62 -10.99 8.76
N VAL A 139 -13.21 -9.80 8.75
CA VAL A 139 -13.15 -8.87 7.60
C VAL A 139 -11.88 -8.03 7.70
N GLN A 140 -10.97 -8.20 6.75
CA GLN A 140 -9.76 -7.41 6.63
C GLN A 140 -9.87 -6.43 5.47
N VAL A 141 -9.58 -5.16 5.72
CA VAL A 141 -9.48 -4.14 4.67
C VAL A 141 -8.04 -3.63 4.65
N PRO A 142 -7.25 -3.90 3.60
CA PRO A 142 -5.87 -3.43 3.52
C PRO A 142 -5.83 -1.89 3.57
N GLY A 143 -4.85 -1.37 4.30
CA GLY A 143 -4.60 0.08 4.36
C GLY A 143 -4.01 0.62 3.04
N PRO A 144 -4.01 1.95 2.84
CA PRO A 144 -3.50 2.57 1.60
C PRO A 144 -2.07 2.14 1.27
N ALA A 145 -1.18 2.04 2.27
CA ALA A 145 0.21 1.62 2.06
C ALA A 145 0.33 0.19 1.52
N ALA A 146 -0.48 -0.75 2.03
CA ALA A 146 -0.49 -2.14 1.56
C ALA A 146 -1.05 -2.24 0.12
N ILE A 147 -2.08 -1.45 -0.19
CA ILE A 147 -2.62 -1.38 -1.56
C ILE A 147 -1.60 -0.77 -2.51
N LYS A 148 -0.90 0.30 -2.10
CA LYS A 148 0.15 0.92 -2.92
C LYS A 148 1.30 -0.05 -3.19
N GLU A 149 1.67 -0.86 -2.21
CA GLU A 149 2.66 -1.92 -2.40
C GLU A 149 2.20 -2.96 -3.43
N ALA A 150 0.93 -3.38 -3.40
CA ALA A 150 0.37 -4.26 -4.42
C ALA A 150 0.42 -3.62 -5.83
N ILE A 151 0.13 -2.31 -5.94
CA ILE A 151 0.28 -1.54 -7.18
C ILE A 151 1.73 -1.50 -7.64
N PHE A 152 2.68 -1.23 -6.73
CA PHE A 152 4.11 -1.23 -7.04
C PHE A 152 4.56 -2.58 -7.57
N CYS A 153 4.21 -3.67 -6.89
CA CYS A 153 4.58 -5.02 -7.30
C CYS A 153 4.03 -5.39 -8.67
N HIS A 154 2.82 -4.93 -9.00
CA HIS A 154 2.21 -5.15 -10.29
C HIS A 154 2.84 -4.33 -11.42
N ALA A 155 3.00 -3.01 -11.22
CA ALA A 155 3.33 -2.08 -12.29
C ALA A 155 4.83 -1.83 -12.45
N VAL A 156 5.60 -1.96 -11.36
CA VAL A 156 7.04 -1.71 -11.32
C VAL A 156 7.80 -3.01 -11.09
N GLY A 157 7.37 -3.80 -10.12
CA GLY A 157 8.05 -5.01 -9.65
C GLY A 157 9.26 -4.69 -8.77
N ALA A 158 9.55 -5.58 -7.82
CA ALA A 158 10.79 -5.53 -7.05
C ALA A 158 11.99 -5.99 -7.91
N THR A 159 13.17 -5.45 -7.65
CA THR A 159 14.41 -5.93 -8.28
C THR A 159 14.76 -7.35 -7.83
N PRO A 160 15.58 -8.11 -8.59
CA PRO A 160 16.04 -9.42 -8.15
C PRO A 160 16.72 -9.39 -6.77
N GLU A 161 17.47 -8.33 -6.49
CA GLU A 161 18.12 -8.13 -5.19
C GLU A 161 17.10 -7.92 -4.07
N GLU A 162 16.08 -7.08 -4.28
CA GLU A 162 14.99 -6.88 -3.31
C GLU A 162 14.23 -8.18 -3.05
N GLN A 163 13.86 -8.91 -4.11
CA GLN A 163 13.19 -10.21 -3.97
C GLN A 163 14.04 -11.20 -3.16
N THR A 164 15.35 -11.27 -3.44
CA THR A 164 16.25 -12.19 -2.74
C THR A 164 16.48 -11.82 -1.28
N GLN A 165 16.57 -10.52 -0.97
CA GLN A 165 16.92 -10.05 0.38
C GLN A 165 15.72 -9.91 1.31
N THR A 166 14.56 -9.53 0.78
CA THR A 166 13.39 -9.18 1.59
C THR A 166 12.13 -9.97 1.22
N GLY A 167 12.13 -10.73 0.12
CA GLY A 167 10.93 -11.39 -0.39
C GLY A 167 9.92 -10.42 -1.00
N ARG A 168 10.27 -9.14 -1.21
CA ARG A 168 9.35 -8.12 -1.71
C ARG A 168 8.73 -8.53 -3.05
N CYS A 169 7.42 -8.39 -3.18
CA CYS A 169 6.64 -8.78 -4.36
C CYS A 169 6.65 -10.27 -4.71
N LEU A 170 7.14 -11.15 -3.83
CA LEU A 170 6.91 -12.58 -3.95
C LEU A 170 5.57 -12.92 -3.28
N PRO A 171 4.64 -13.60 -3.97
CA PRO A 171 3.54 -14.26 -3.29
C PRO A 171 4.13 -15.36 -2.40
N ASP A 172 3.80 -15.33 -1.11
CA ASP A 172 4.19 -16.36 -0.14
C ASP A 172 3.45 -17.68 -0.37
#